data_AF-A0A951JLY7-F1
#
_entry.id   AF-A0A951JLY7-F1
#
_cell.length_a   1.000
_cell.length_b   1.000
_cell.length_c   1.000
_cell.angle_alpha   90.00
_cell.angle_beta   90.00
_cell.angle_gamma   90.00
#
_symmetry.space_group_name_H-M   'P 1'
#
loop_
_entity.id
_entity.type
_entity.pdbx_description
1 polymer ?
#
loop_
_entity_poly.entity_id
_entity_poly.type
_entity_poly.pdbx_seq_one_letter_code
_entity_poly.pdbx_strand_id
1 'polypeptide(L)'
;MPDFKRNIIEVFDRAGTEWTHAASVQSTNFIFGSKYAGMGLDLSADGNVLAIGDPAEDGAPSSDDADSCRGVNPVGCQISDLAGFYNAGAVAIFRRNSDDGLWVETDYLKSYVVDEDQNFGVAVSLSDNGNRLIVGAPYDDSSGTGIDPPATPFGILNSGAAYTFVFDGVSNTWQEDAFIKASNTEQSDLFGSGTVLSGDGKHAVVFTSNEDSTSVGMGGDQQDNETDEAGAFYVYSHAAGPWQFRAYGKAPKVATFGATGFRPNLALDTTAATLALGHPTADAVFIY
;
A
#
# COMPACT_ATOMS: atom_id res chain seq x y z
N MET A 1 -33.04 10.58 0.42
CA MET A 1 -31.92 9.82 -0.18
C MET A 1 -31.51 8.79 0.86
N PRO A 2 -31.22 7.52 0.50
CA PRO A 2 -30.74 6.56 1.48
C PRO A 2 -29.40 7.06 2.04
N ASP A 3 -29.27 7.00 3.35
CA ASP A 3 -28.06 7.37 4.08
C ASP A 3 -26.99 6.32 3.75
N PHE A 4 -26.08 6.62 2.82
CA PHE A 4 -24.93 5.75 2.56
C PHE A 4 -24.11 5.74 3.85
N LYS A 5 -24.12 4.61 4.55
CA LYS A 5 -23.22 4.37 5.67
C LYS A 5 -21.79 4.51 5.13
N ARG A 6 -21.07 5.52 5.61
CA ARG A 6 -19.66 5.73 5.27
C ARG A 6 -18.84 4.53 5.76
N ASN A 7 -17.78 4.18 5.03
CA ASN A 7 -16.79 3.16 5.40
C ASN A 7 -17.28 1.71 5.33
N ILE A 8 -18.24 1.43 4.45
CA ILE A 8 -18.69 0.07 4.14
C ILE A 8 -18.14 -0.36 2.78
N ILE A 9 -17.59 -1.57 2.74
CA ILE A 9 -17.15 -2.24 1.53
C ILE A 9 -18.21 -3.29 1.19
N GLU A 10 -18.73 -3.23 -0.02
CA GLU A 10 -19.78 -4.14 -0.49
C GLU A 10 -19.16 -5.27 -1.31
N VAL A 11 -19.40 -6.51 -0.89
CA VAL A 11 -18.90 -7.72 -1.54
C VAL A 11 -20.02 -8.35 -2.34
N PHE A 12 -19.72 -8.72 -3.58
CA PHE A 12 -20.64 -9.43 -4.47
C PHE A 12 -20.02 -10.74 -4.93
N ASP A 13 -20.79 -11.82 -4.85
CA ASP A 13 -20.42 -13.11 -5.43
C ASP A 13 -20.98 -13.25 -6.82
N ARG A 14 -20.28 -14.01 -7.67
CA ARG A 14 -20.76 -14.38 -8.99
C ARG A 14 -21.00 -15.88 -9.09
N ALA A 15 -22.22 -16.26 -9.44
CA ALA A 15 -22.58 -17.62 -9.80
C ALA A 15 -23.01 -17.66 -11.27
N GLY A 16 -22.17 -18.25 -12.13
CA GLY A 16 -22.40 -18.24 -13.58
C GLY A 16 -22.38 -16.81 -14.16
N THR A 17 -23.55 -16.30 -14.54
CA THR A 17 -23.70 -14.94 -15.09
C THR A 17 -24.31 -13.93 -14.12
N GLU A 18 -24.77 -14.38 -12.95
CA GLU A 18 -25.47 -13.53 -11.99
C GLU A 18 -24.52 -13.07 -10.88
N TRP A 19 -24.64 -11.80 -10.52
CA TRP A 19 -23.98 -11.20 -9.36
C TRP A 19 -25.00 -11.01 -8.25
N THR A 20 -24.65 -11.45 -7.05
CA THR A 20 -25.49 -11.31 -5.85
C THR A 20 -24.70 -10.61 -4.75
N HIS A 21 -25.35 -9.69 -4.05
CA HIS A 21 -24.77 -9.08 -2.86
C HIS A 21 -24.53 -10.16 -1.80
N ALA A 22 -23.29 -10.30 -1.37
CA ALA A 22 -22.83 -11.35 -0.46
C ALA A 22 -22.63 -10.81 0.96
N ALA A 23 -22.04 -9.62 1.10
CA ALA A 23 -21.79 -9.00 2.40
C ALA A 23 -21.59 -7.49 2.30
N SER A 24 -21.86 -6.81 3.41
CA SER A 24 -21.40 -5.45 3.67
C SER A 24 -20.40 -5.53 4.82
N VAL A 25 -19.12 -5.27 4.55
CA VAL A 25 -18.06 -5.35 5.57
C VAL A 25 -17.60 -3.95 5.97
N GLN A 26 -17.29 -3.81 7.25
CA GLN A 26 -16.80 -2.57 7.82
C GLN A 26 -15.78 -2.96 8.89
N SER A 27 -14.58 -2.39 8.82
CA SER A 27 -13.60 -2.60 9.89
C SER A 27 -14.13 -1.97 11.17
N THR A 28 -13.99 -2.72 12.26
CA THR A 28 -14.28 -2.27 13.62
C THR A 28 -13.21 -1.34 14.16
N ASN A 29 -12.03 -1.34 13.55
CA ASN A 29 -10.90 -0.48 13.90
C ASN A 29 -10.88 0.83 13.12
N PHE A 30 -11.55 0.92 11.97
CA PHE A 30 -11.67 2.18 11.24
C PHE A 30 -12.64 3.14 11.95
N ILE A 31 -12.18 4.36 12.17
CA ILE A 31 -12.93 5.37 12.92
C ILE A 31 -14.20 5.79 12.16
N PHE A 32 -15.28 6.06 12.91
CA PHE A 32 -16.53 6.60 12.36
C PHE A 32 -16.29 7.95 11.69
N GLY A 33 -16.35 7.96 10.36
CA GLY A 33 -16.22 9.18 9.57
C GLY A 33 -14.88 9.40 8.90
N SER A 34 -13.93 8.44 8.99
CA SER A 34 -12.81 8.40 8.05
C SER A 34 -13.34 8.56 6.62
N LYS A 35 -12.67 9.36 5.80
CA LYS A 35 -13.14 9.75 4.48
C LYS A 35 -12.63 8.83 3.37
N TYR A 36 -11.71 7.92 3.68
CA TYR A 36 -10.94 7.17 2.68
C TYR A 36 -10.84 5.66 2.95
N ALA A 37 -11.66 5.10 3.85
CA ALA A 37 -11.75 3.65 3.99
C ALA A 37 -12.10 2.98 2.65
N GLY A 38 -11.27 2.02 2.24
CA GLY A 38 -11.35 1.37 0.93
C GLY A 38 -10.64 2.11 -0.20
N MET A 39 -9.85 3.15 0.09
CA MET A 39 -9.00 3.81 -0.91
C MET A 39 -7.91 2.86 -1.42
N GLY A 40 -7.31 2.08 -0.52
CA GLY A 40 -6.63 0.84 -0.88
C GLY A 40 -7.64 -0.30 -0.81
N LEU A 41 -7.74 -1.11 -1.86
CA LEU A 41 -8.62 -2.28 -1.86
C LEU A 41 -8.06 -3.36 -2.78
N ASP A 42 -7.87 -4.56 -2.25
CA ASP A 42 -7.52 -5.72 -3.08
C ASP A 42 -8.12 -7.01 -2.52
N LEU A 43 -8.41 -7.96 -3.41
CA LEU A 43 -9.02 -9.25 -3.13
C LEU A 43 -8.12 -10.35 -3.71
N SER A 44 -7.75 -11.34 -2.90
CA SER A 44 -7.00 -12.51 -3.37
C SER A 44 -7.74 -13.23 -4.51
N ALA A 45 -6.99 -13.88 -5.40
CA ALA A 45 -7.57 -14.53 -6.59
C ALA A 45 -8.56 -15.66 -6.24
N ASP A 46 -8.40 -16.28 -5.08
CA ASP A 46 -9.35 -17.28 -4.55
C ASP A 46 -10.62 -16.67 -3.95
N GLY A 47 -10.68 -15.34 -3.82
CA GLY A 47 -11.83 -14.59 -3.31
C GLY A 47 -12.02 -14.66 -1.79
N ASN A 48 -11.02 -15.12 -1.03
CA ASN A 48 -11.16 -15.39 0.40
C ASN A 48 -10.40 -14.44 1.33
N VAL A 49 -9.50 -13.60 0.82
CA VAL A 49 -8.77 -12.61 1.60
C VAL A 49 -8.96 -11.23 0.97
N LEU A 50 -9.47 -10.29 1.75
CA LEU A 50 -9.75 -8.92 1.34
C LEU A 50 -8.90 -7.98 2.20
N ALA A 51 -8.05 -7.19 1.55
CA ALA A 51 -7.30 -6.12 2.19
C ALA A 51 -7.99 -4.79 1.91
N ILE A 52 -8.29 -4.05 2.97
CA ILE A 52 -8.96 -2.75 2.91
C ILE A 52 -8.04 -1.75 3.58
N GLY A 53 -7.54 -0.77 2.82
CA GLY A 53 -6.75 0.32 3.34
C GLY A 53 -7.60 1.53 3.69
N ASP A 54 -7.28 2.16 4.82
CA ASP A 54 -7.84 3.43 5.25
C ASP A 54 -6.68 4.39 5.58
N PRO A 55 -6.23 5.20 4.61
CA PRO A 55 -5.13 6.14 4.81
C PRO A 55 -5.48 7.29 5.76
N ALA A 56 -6.77 7.60 5.97
CA ALA A 56 -7.22 8.62 6.92
C ALA A 56 -7.55 8.04 8.30
N GLU A 57 -7.03 6.85 8.60
CA GLU A 57 -7.13 6.30 9.94
C GLU A 57 -6.18 7.05 10.89
N ASP A 58 -6.76 7.68 11.91
CA ASP A 58 -6.09 8.63 12.83
C ASP A 58 -5.56 7.95 14.11
N GLY A 59 -5.64 6.63 14.22
CA GLY A 59 -5.15 5.87 15.35
C GLY A 59 -3.65 6.08 15.55
N ALA A 60 -3.30 6.66 16.69
CA ALA A 60 -1.93 6.96 17.09
C ALA A 60 -1.61 6.29 18.44
N PRO A 61 -0.31 6.07 18.74
CA PRO A 61 0.09 5.60 20.06
C PRO A 61 -0.37 6.60 21.14
N SER A 62 -0.71 6.10 22.33
CA SER A 62 -0.91 6.98 23.48
C SER A 62 0.37 7.78 23.76
N SER A 63 0.27 9.02 24.27
CA SER A 63 1.43 9.89 24.56
C SER A 63 2.49 9.24 25.47
N ASP A 64 2.11 8.20 26.19
CA ASP A 64 2.92 7.52 27.19
C ASP A 64 3.56 6.23 26.65
N ASP A 65 3.18 5.77 25.44
CA ASP A 65 3.72 4.58 24.79
C ASP A 65 3.71 4.73 23.26
N ALA A 66 4.78 5.32 22.72
CA ALA A 66 5.00 5.51 21.28
C ALA A 66 4.96 4.20 20.47
N ASP A 67 5.09 3.04 21.12
CA ASP A 67 5.11 1.73 20.47
C ASP A 67 3.74 1.03 20.48
N SER A 68 2.74 1.58 21.19
CA SER A 68 1.42 0.96 21.36
C SER A 68 0.56 0.85 20.09
N CYS A 69 0.86 1.61 19.02
CA CYS A 69 0.01 1.67 17.81
C CYS A 69 0.72 1.35 16.48
N ARG A 70 1.71 0.44 16.49
CA ARG A 70 2.49 0.07 15.30
C ARG A 70 2.41 -1.41 14.94
N GLY A 71 2.63 -1.73 13.67
CA GLY A 71 2.73 -3.12 13.20
C GLY A 71 1.40 -3.88 13.16
N VAL A 72 1.43 -5.17 13.49
CA VAL A 72 0.27 -6.08 13.34
C VAL A 72 -0.51 -6.20 14.64
N ASN A 73 -1.83 -6.00 14.54
CA ASN A 73 -2.79 -6.07 15.63
C ASN A 73 -2.35 -5.26 16.88
N PRO A 74 -1.94 -3.99 16.73
CA PRO A 74 -1.50 -3.18 17.86
C PRO A 74 -2.61 -3.01 18.91
N VAL A 75 -2.20 -2.94 20.18
CA VAL A 75 -3.09 -2.71 21.32
C VAL A 75 -2.77 -1.36 21.92
N GLY A 76 -3.79 -0.51 22.08
CA GLY A 76 -3.63 0.78 22.74
C GLY A 76 -3.54 1.97 21.78
N CYS A 77 -3.78 1.77 20.48
CA CYS A 77 -4.13 2.86 19.56
C CYS A 77 -5.23 3.72 20.18
N GLN A 78 -4.88 4.91 20.69
CA GLN A 78 -5.86 5.81 21.26
C GLN A 78 -6.41 6.67 20.14
N ILE A 79 -7.73 6.72 20.06
CA ILE A 79 -8.45 7.71 19.27
C ILE A 79 -8.51 8.96 20.14
N SER A 80 -7.44 9.76 20.11
CA SER A 80 -7.51 11.09 20.71
C SER A 80 -7.64 12.13 19.60
N ASP A 81 -8.85 12.64 19.40
CA ASP A 81 -9.15 13.89 18.68
C ASP A 81 -8.45 15.13 19.31
N LEU A 82 -7.55 14.91 20.25
CA LEU A 82 -6.78 15.90 20.99
C LEU A 82 -5.32 15.81 20.54
N ALA A 83 -5.01 16.65 19.54
CA ALA A 83 -3.69 17.08 19.08
C ALA A 83 -2.96 16.19 18.03
N GLY A 84 -3.08 16.57 16.75
CA GLY A 84 -1.96 16.51 15.80
C GLY A 84 -1.90 15.32 14.84
N PHE A 85 -2.19 14.11 15.31
CA PHE A 85 -1.94 12.89 14.55
C PHE A 85 -3.07 12.53 13.57
N TYR A 86 -3.13 13.25 12.45
CA TYR A 86 -4.08 12.96 11.36
C TYR A 86 -3.47 11.97 10.37
N ASN A 87 -4.26 11.03 9.85
CA ASN A 87 -3.95 10.20 8.69
C ASN A 87 -2.65 9.35 8.74
N ALA A 88 -2.31 8.77 9.90
CA ALA A 88 -1.23 7.77 9.96
C ALA A 88 -1.54 6.56 9.05
N GLY A 89 -2.83 6.23 8.94
CA GLY A 89 -3.36 5.23 8.04
C GLY A 89 -3.27 3.80 8.59
N ALA A 90 -4.08 2.91 8.03
CA ALA A 90 -4.18 1.52 8.44
C ALA A 90 -4.64 0.59 7.31
N VAL A 91 -4.50 -0.72 7.53
CA VAL A 91 -5.11 -1.76 6.68
C VAL A 91 -5.85 -2.77 7.53
N ALA A 92 -7.12 -3.02 7.22
CA ALA A 92 -7.89 -4.12 7.79
C ALA A 92 -7.87 -5.32 6.83
N ILE A 93 -7.63 -6.50 7.37
CA ILE A 93 -7.69 -7.76 6.64
C ILE A 93 -8.94 -8.52 7.03
N PHE A 94 -9.75 -8.82 6.04
CA PHE A 94 -10.90 -9.68 6.18
C PHE A 94 -10.63 -11.04 5.55
N ARG A 95 -11.01 -12.11 6.23
CA ARG A 95 -11.03 -13.46 5.67
C ARG A 95 -12.44 -13.99 5.59
N ARG A 96 -12.72 -14.67 4.50
CA ARG A 96 -13.97 -15.39 4.30
C ARG A 96 -13.89 -16.72 5.04
N ASN A 97 -14.75 -16.92 6.02
CA ASN A 97 -14.84 -18.17 6.75
C ASN A 97 -15.30 -19.29 5.79
N SER A 98 -14.56 -20.39 5.74
CA SER A 98 -14.86 -21.51 4.85
C SER A 98 -16.16 -22.23 5.20
N ASP A 99 -16.58 -22.14 6.47
CA ASP A 99 -17.72 -22.91 6.98
C ASP A 99 -19.07 -22.27 6.64
N ASP A 100 -19.17 -20.95 6.77
CA ASP A 100 -20.42 -20.20 6.60
C ASP A 100 -20.35 -19.08 5.55
N GLY A 101 -19.18 -18.86 4.94
CA GLY A 101 -18.97 -17.85 3.90
C GLY A 101 -18.99 -16.41 4.42
N LEU A 102 -19.04 -16.19 5.74
CA LEU A 102 -19.04 -14.87 6.34
C LEU A 102 -17.64 -14.24 6.28
N TRP A 103 -17.59 -12.94 6.06
CA TRP A 103 -16.35 -12.17 6.16
C TRP A 103 -16.09 -11.76 7.61
N VAL A 104 -14.90 -12.05 8.09
CA VAL A 104 -14.45 -11.73 9.45
C VAL A 104 -13.18 -10.91 9.37
N GLU A 105 -13.13 -9.77 10.05
CA GLU A 105 -11.89 -9.02 10.24
C GLU A 105 -10.95 -9.87 11.10
N THR A 106 -9.82 -10.28 10.55
CA THR A 106 -8.85 -11.13 11.25
C THR A 106 -7.65 -10.34 11.74
N ASP A 107 -7.28 -9.27 11.03
CA ASP A 107 -6.08 -8.52 11.35
C ASP A 107 -6.25 -7.03 11.03
N TYR A 108 -5.51 -6.22 11.79
CA TYR A 108 -5.41 -4.78 11.64
C TYR A 108 -3.94 -4.38 11.60
N LEU A 109 -3.52 -3.71 10.53
CA LEU A 109 -2.12 -3.41 10.25
C LEU A 109 -1.90 -1.90 10.28
N LYS A 110 -0.83 -1.49 10.96
CA LYS A 110 -0.26 -0.14 10.96
C LYS A 110 1.17 -0.20 10.44
N SER A 111 1.69 0.92 9.98
CA SER A 111 3.14 1.04 9.72
C SER A 111 3.92 0.71 11.00
N TYR A 112 5.13 0.15 10.86
CA TYR A 112 6.02 -0.02 12.02
C TYR A 112 6.59 1.33 12.50
N VAL A 113 6.80 2.26 11.57
CA VAL A 113 7.21 3.63 11.84
C VAL A 113 5.97 4.49 11.83
N VAL A 114 5.25 4.61 12.94
CA VAL A 114 4.02 5.41 12.98
C VAL A 114 4.40 6.88 13.10
N ASP A 115 4.04 7.65 12.08
CA ASP A 115 4.16 9.10 12.04
C ASP A 115 2.83 9.74 11.60
N GLU A 116 2.70 11.04 11.79
CA GLU A 116 1.57 11.82 11.30
C GLU A 116 1.54 11.80 9.76
N ASP A 117 0.34 11.79 9.18
CA ASP A 117 0.05 11.98 7.76
C ASP A 117 0.71 11.00 6.77
N GLN A 118 1.23 9.86 7.23
CA GLN A 118 1.89 8.86 6.37
C GLN A 118 0.99 8.26 5.28
N ASN A 119 -0.32 8.26 5.51
CA ASN A 119 -1.32 7.62 4.66
C ASN A 119 -0.99 6.14 4.39
N PHE A 120 -0.59 5.39 5.42
CA PHE A 120 -0.42 3.94 5.27
C PHE A 120 -1.74 3.29 4.82
N GLY A 121 -1.68 2.33 3.89
CA GLY A 121 -2.88 1.68 3.36
C GLY A 121 -3.49 2.38 2.15
N VAL A 122 -2.86 3.44 1.65
CA VAL A 122 -3.37 4.18 0.49
C VAL A 122 -3.31 3.38 -0.82
N ALA A 123 -2.37 2.44 -0.89
CA ALA A 123 -2.18 1.48 -1.97
C ALA A 123 -1.90 0.13 -1.33
N VAL A 124 -2.64 -0.91 -1.72
CA VAL A 124 -2.51 -2.27 -1.22
C VAL A 124 -2.54 -3.24 -2.39
N SER A 125 -1.77 -4.33 -2.31
CA SER A 125 -1.85 -5.43 -3.27
C SER A 125 -1.54 -6.77 -2.62
N LEU A 126 -2.43 -7.74 -2.82
CA LEU A 126 -2.35 -9.11 -2.35
C LEU A 126 -1.79 -10.04 -3.43
N SER A 127 -1.19 -11.13 -2.97
CA SER A 127 -0.87 -12.28 -3.83
C SER A 127 -2.12 -13.12 -4.10
N ASP A 128 -2.08 -13.99 -5.11
CA ASP A 128 -3.22 -14.81 -5.54
C ASP A 128 -3.76 -15.69 -4.39
N ASN A 129 -2.87 -16.15 -3.50
CA ASN A 129 -3.21 -16.97 -2.34
C ASN A 129 -3.52 -16.15 -1.06
N GLY A 130 -3.46 -14.82 -1.13
CA GLY A 130 -3.74 -13.93 -0.01
C GLY A 130 -2.77 -14.00 1.17
N ASN A 131 -1.57 -14.58 1.00
CA ASN A 131 -0.60 -14.78 2.09
C ASN A 131 0.57 -13.79 2.08
N ARG A 132 0.64 -12.93 1.07
CA ARG A 132 1.55 -11.77 1.02
C ARG A 132 0.78 -10.54 0.60
N LEU A 133 1.16 -9.43 1.20
CA LEU A 133 0.57 -8.11 1.00
C LEU A 133 1.70 -7.10 0.87
N ILE A 134 1.56 -6.14 -0.03
CA ILE A 134 2.37 -4.91 -0.03
C ILE A 134 1.45 -3.71 0.22
N VAL A 135 1.92 -2.79 1.05
CA VAL A 135 1.20 -1.59 1.46
C VAL A 135 2.07 -0.36 1.25
N GLY A 136 1.52 0.69 0.65
CA GLY A 136 2.18 1.98 0.47
C GLY A 136 1.91 2.98 1.59
N ALA A 137 2.91 3.81 1.89
CA ALA A 137 2.86 4.96 2.80
C ALA A 137 3.64 6.13 2.18
N PRO A 138 3.05 6.87 1.22
CA PRO A 138 3.76 7.86 0.40
C PRO A 138 4.31 9.06 1.17
N TYR A 139 3.84 9.28 2.39
CA TYR A 139 4.26 10.39 3.23
C TYR A 139 5.10 9.93 4.43
N ASP A 140 5.68 8.72 4.36
CA ASP A 140 6.70 8.30 5.31
C ASP A 140 7.95 9.19 5.18
N ASP A 141 8.41 9.72 6.32
CA ASP A 141 9.52 10.68 6.40
C ASP A 141 10.87 10.02 6.69
N SER A 142 10.97 8.69 6.70
CA SER A 142 12.23 8.03 7.04
C SER A 142 13.34 8.34 6.02
N SER A 143 14.58 8.58 6.47
CA SER A 143 15.71 8.96 5.60
C SER A 143 16.46 7.79 4.97
N GLY A 144 16.06 6.55 5.25
CA GLY A 144 16.69 5.34 4.72
C GLY A 144 16.58 5.19 3.20
N THR A 145 17.45 4.36 2.62
CA THR A 145 17.37 3.94 1.21
C THR A 145 17.34 2.42 1.10
N GLY A 146 16.64 1.90 0.09
CA GLY A 146 16.58 0.48 -0.20
C GLY A 146 15.74 -0.33 0.80
N ILE A 147 16.14 -1.57 1.05
CA ILE A 147 15.36 -2.56 1.83
C ILE A 147 15.90 -2.65 3.25
N ASP A 148 14.98 -2.66 4.21
CA ASP A 148 15.19 -2.66 5.65
C ASP A 148 16.24 -1.64 6.12
N PRO A 149 16.21 -0.38 5.64
CA PRO A 149 17.07 0.63 6.23
C PRO A 149 16.61 0.95 7.66
N PRO A 150 17.46 1.58 8.48
CA PRO A 150 17.03 2.11 9.76
C PRO A 150 15.79 3.01 9.63
N ALA A 151 14.74 2.64 10.35
CA ALA A 151 13.49 3.37 10.48
C ALA A 151 13.68 4.62 11.36
N THR A 152 14.24 5.70 10.79
CA THR A 152 14.45 6.96 11.50
C THR A 152 13.37 7.97 11.11
N PRO A 153 12.35 8.22 11.95
CA PRO A 153 11.30 9.20 11.63
C PRO A 153 11.87 10.62 11.47
N PHE A 154 11.12 11.50 10.80
CA PHE A 154 11.47 12.92 10.56
C PHE A 154 12.80 13.14 9.80
N GLY A 155 13.12 12.25 8.86
CA GLY A 155 14.36 12.27 8.09
C GLY A 155 14.27 13.09 6.80
N ILE A 156 13.63 12.54 5.77
CA ILE A 156 13.44 13.15 4.45
C ILE A 156 11.92 13.24 4.20
N LEU A 157 11.42 14.48 4.29
CA LEU A 157 10.00 14.79 4.21
C LEU A 157 9.34 14.21 2.95
N ASN A 158 8.24 13.49 3.12
CA ASN A 158 7.40 12.92 2.08
C ASN A 158 8.18 12.05 1.07
N SER A 159 9.27 11.44 1.52
CA SER A 159 10.06 10.57 0.65
C SER A 159 9.40 9.21 0.41
N GLY A 160 8.50 8.82 1.31
CA GLY A 160 7.58 7.70 1.16
C GLY A 160 8.21 6.34 1.41
N ALA A 161 7.37 5.34 1.68
CA ALA A 161 7.77 3.97 1.94
C ALA A 161 6.76 2.96 1.40
N ALA A 162 7.19 1.70 1.33
CA ALA A 162 6.31 0.55 1.20
C ALA A 162 6.67 -0.50 2.26
N TYR A 163 5.66 -1.22 2.72
CA TYR A 163 5.77 -2.27 3.73
C TYR A 163 5.25 -3.55 3.12
N THR A 164 5.97 -4.66 3.29
CA THR A 164 5.50 -5.98 2.91
C THR A 164 5.12 -6.76 4.14
N PHE A 165 4.06 -7.56 4.05
CA PHE A 165 3.61 -8.43 5.12
C PHE A 165 3.45 -9.84 4.57
N VAL A 166 3.69 -10.83 5.43
CA VAL A 166 3.49 -12.24 5.16
C VAL A 166 2.57 -12.84 6.22
N PHE A 167 1.60 -13.66 5.78
CA PHE A 167 0.73 -14.38 6.69
C PHE A 167 1.43 -15.64 7.19
N ASP A 168 1.57 -15.77 8.51
CA ASP A 168 2.06 -16.98 9.14
C ASP A 168 0.89 -17.91 9.47
N GLY A 169 0.76 -18.98 8.68
CA GLY A 169 -0.28 -19.99 8.89
C GLY A 169 -0.13 -20.81 10.19
N VAL A 170 1.01 -20.73 10.89
CA VAL A 170 1.19 -21.39 12.19
C VAL A 170 0.59 -20.56 13.31
N SER A 171 0.91 -19.27 13.36
CA SER A 171 0.38 -18.34 14.37
C SER A 171 -0.96 -17.72 13.97
N ASN A 172 -1.40 -17.92 12.72
CA ASN A 172 -2.63 -17.38 12.14
C ASN A 172 -2.73 -15.85 12.29
N THR A 173 -1.60 -15.16 12.06
CA THR A 173 -1.47 -13.70 12.08
C THR A 173 -0.54 -13.25 10.95
N TRP A 174 -0.68 -12.01 10.52
CA TRP A 174 0.33 -11.38 9.67
C TRP A 174 1.59 -11.04 10.46
N GLN A 175 2.70 -10.90 9.73
CA GLN A 175 3.98 -10.40 10.21
C GLN A 175 4.52 -9.44 9.16
N GLU A 176 5.19 -8.37 9.59
CA GLU A 176 5.97 -7.53 8.67
C GLU A 176 7.14 -8.34 8.12
N ASP A 177 7.32 -8.30 6.81
CA ASP A 177 8.34 -9.03 6.05
C ASP A 177 9.49 -8.10 5.63
N ALA A 178 9.19 -6.86 5.23
CA ALA A 178 10.20 -5.85 4.93
C ALA A 178 9.65 -4.43 4.94
N PHE A 179 10.52 -3.48 5.29
CA PHE A 179 10.35 -2.04 5.12
C PHE A 179 11.18 -1.57 3.93
N ILE A 180 10.56 -0.89 2.96
CA ILE A 180 11.17 -0.56 1.68
C ILE A 180 11.10 0.94 1.42
N LYS A 181 12.26 1.51 1.10
CA LYS A 181 12.44 2.87 0.57
C LYS A 181 12.95 2.79 -0.87
N ALA A 182 12.82 3.90 -1.61
CA ALA A 182 13.51 4.08 -2.87
C ALA A 182 15.03 3.89 -2.70
N SER A 183 15.73 3.44 -3.74
CA SER A 183 17.20 3.36 -3.72
C SER A 183 17.87 4.73 -3.75
N ASN A 184 17.17 5.72 -4.28
CA ASN A 184 17.47 7.14 -4.39
C ASN A 184 16.39 7.95 -3.66
N THR A 185 16.22 7.70 -2.36
CA THR A 185 15.24 8.42 -1.54
C THR A 185 15.47 9.93 -1.57
N GLU A 186 14.53 10.69 -2.11
CA GLU A 186 14.56 12.16 -2.09
C GLU A 186 13.27 12.76 -1.53
N GLN A 187 13.32 14.06 -1.25
CA GLN A 187 12.23 14.78 -0.62
C GLN A 187 11.05 14.89 -1.58
N SER A 188 9.85 14.55 -1.09
CA SER A 188 8.58 14.66 -1.83
C SER A 188 8.44 13.76 -3.06
N ASP A 189 9.22 12.67 -3.18
CA ASP A 189 9.11 11.68 -4.27
C ASP A 189 7.85 10.80 -4.17
N LEU A 190 7.28 10.67 -2.96
CA LEU A 190 6.07 9.90 -2.68
C LEU A 190 6.19 8.40 -3.04
N PHE A 191 7.31 7.77 -2.66
CA PHE A 191 7.49 6.31 -2.83
C PHE A 191 6.39 5.54 -2.08
N GLY A 192 5.75 4.58 -2.74
CA GLY A 192 4.59 3.87 -2.17
C GLY A 192 3.25 4.52 -2.51
N SER A 193 3.23 5.54 -3.37
CA SER A 193 1.99 6.12 -3.93
C SER A 193 1.17 5.11 -4.76
N GLY A 194 1.82 4.07 -5.29
CA GLY A 194 1.18 2.92 -5.91
C GLY A 194 2.00 1.65 -5.68
N THR A 195 1.34 0.51 -5.52
CA THR A 195 1.99 -0.78 -5.31
C THR A 195 1.29 -1.86 -6.12
N VAL A 196 2.03 -2.87 -6.55
CA VAL A 196 1.47 -4.11 -7.11
C VAL A 196 2.37 -5.29 -6.75
N LEU A 197 1.75 -6.42 -6.41
CA LEU A 197 2.41 -7.68 -6.11
C LEU A 197 2.07 -8.70 -7.20
N SER A 198 3.02 -9.58 -7.54
CA SER A 198 2.74 -10.71 -8.41
C SER A 198 1.83 -11.71 -7.71
N GLY A 199 1.04 -12.44 -8.49
CA GLY A 199 0.16 -13.48 -7.98
C GLY A 199 0.89 -14.55 -7.17
N ASP A 200 2.13 -14.91 -7.54
CA ASP A 200 2.95 -15.84 -6.75
C ASP A 200 3.59 -15.22 -5.48
N GLY A 201 3.42 -13.92 -5.29
CA GLY A 201 3.88 -13.14 -4.15
C GLY A 201 5.39 -12.87 -4.12
N LYS A 202 6.12 -13.13 -5.21
CA LYS A 202 7.59 -13.04 -5.24
C LYS A 202 8.14 -11.81 -5.92
N HIS A 203 7.29 -10.98 -6.52
CA HIS A 203 7.72 -9.78 -7.20
C HIS A 203 6.80 -8.64 -6.83
N ALA A 204 7.39 -7.48 -6.57
CA ALA A 204 6.64 -6.28 -6.25
C ALA A 204 7.13 -5.13 -7.13
N VAL A 205 6.21 -4.24 -7.47
CA VAL A 205 6.54 -2.95 -8.07
C VAL A 205 5.97 -1.86 -7.19
N VAL A 206 6.80 -0.87 -6.87
CA VAL A 206 6.41 0.30 -6.09
C VAL A 206 6.62 1.55 -6.91
N PHE A 207 5.63 2.43 -6.93
CA PHE A 207 5.64 3.67 -7.70
C PHE A 207 6.01 4.89 -6.84
N THR A 208 6.69 5.85 -7.45
CA THR A 208 6.96 7.21 -6.96
C THR A 208 6.27 8.19 -7.89
N SER A 209 5.30 8.96 -7.40
CA SER A 209 4.59 9.92 -8.25
C SER A 209 5.47 11.09 -8.68
N ASN A 210 6.43 11.48 -7.85
CA ASN A 210 7.07 12.77 -7.97
C ASN A 210 8.58 12.69 -8.16
N GLU A 211 9.13 11.49 -8.33
CA GLU A 211 10.59 11.37 -8.50
C GLU A 211 11.03 11.87 -9.87
N ASP A 212 12.11 12.65 -9.86
CA ASP A 212 12.61 13.39 -11.01
C ASP A 212 13.46 12.48 -11.91
N SER A 213 13.54 12.77 -13.21
CA SER A 213 14.60 12.30 -14.16
C SER A 213 14.11 12.43 -15.60
N THR A 214 15.04 12.60 -16.53
CA THR A 214 14.82 12.51 -17.98
C THR A 214 14.76 11.08 -18.53
N SER A 215 15.04 10.06 -17.71
CA SER A 215 15.09 8.66 -18.13
C SER A 215 13.75 8.14 -18.64
N VAL A 216 13.79 7.17 -19.56
CA VAL A 216 12.60 6.45 -20.04
C VAL A 216 12.88 4.95 -20.06
N GLY A 217 11.86 4.14 -19.77
CA GLY A 217 12.03 2.69 -19.80
C GLY A 217 12.73 2.15 -18.57
N MET A 218 13.39 1.00 -18.69
CA MET A 218 14.04 0.30 -17.59
C MET A 218 15.55 0.61 -17.54
N GLY A 219 16.10 0.73 -16.33
CA GLY A 219 17.54 0.86 -16.10
C GLY A 219 18.11 2.25 -16.37
N GLY A 220 17.29 3.29 -16.24
CA GLY A 220 17.73 4.69 -16.28
C GLY A 220 18.63 5.09 -15.11
N ASP A 221 19.19 6.29 -15.20
CA ASP A 221 19.96 6.89 -14.11
C ASP A 221 19.01 7.38 -13.01
N GLN A 222 19.19 6.85 -11.80
CA GLN A 222 18.39 7.17 -10.60
C GLN A 222 18.88 8.44 -9.89
N GLN A 223 19.92 9.10 -10.40
CA GLN A 223 20.47 10.33 -9.81
C GLN A 223 20.20 11.57 -10.70
N ASP A 224 19.50 11.37 -11.81
CA ASP A 224 19.08 12.43 -12.72
C ASP A 224 17.83 13.10 -12.15
N ASN A 225 17.90 14.40 -11.93
CA ASN A 225 16.81 15.23 -11.43
C ASN A 225 16.54 16.39 -12.40
N GLU A 226 16.81 16.19 -13.69
CA GLU A 226 16.71 17.22 -14.72
C GLU A 226 15.28 17.43 -15.22
N THR A 227 14.32 16.61 -14.77
CA THR A 227 12.90 16.80 -15.05
C THR A 227 12.03 16.51 -13.84
N ASP A 228 11.48 17.57 -13.28
CA ASP A 228 10.63 17.58 -12.10
C ASP A 228 9.37 16.71 -12.26
N GLU A 229 9.03 15.97 -11.19
CA GLU A 229 7.80 15.20 -11.02
C GLU A 229 7.51 14.22 -12.17
N ALA A 230 8.57 13.61 -12.72
CA ALA A 230 8.48 12.69 -13.85
C ALA A 230 7.86 11.34 -13.49
N GLY A 231 7.98 10.96 -12.21
CA GLY A 231 7.55 9.70 -11.63
C GLY A 231 8.41 8.51 -12.05
N ALA A 232 8.49 7.49 -11.20
CA ALA A 232 9.19 6.24 -11.48
C ALA A 232 8.56 5.04 -10.80
N PHE A 233 9.11 3.87 -11.08
CA PHE A 233 8.78 2.63 -10.41
C PHE A 233 10.02 1.79 -10.16
N TYR A 234 9.92 1.01 -9.08
CA TYR A 234 11.01 0.20 -8.55
C TYR A 234 10.53 -1.23 -8.47
N VAL A 235 11.29 -2.14 -9.09
CA VAL A 235 10.99 -3.56 -9.14
C VAL A 235 11.80 -4.27 -8.08
N TYR A 236 11.13 -5.09 -7.29
CA TYR A 236 11.70 -5.91 -6.24
C TYR A 236 11.36 -7.38 -6.46
N SER A 237 12.19 -8.27 -5.94
CA SER A 237 11.85 -9.69 -5.88
C SER A 237 12.18 -10.31 -4.52
N HIS A 238 11.32 -11.20 -4.06
CA HIS A 238 11.47 -12.05 -2.90
C HIS A 238 11.68 -13.49 -3.36
N ALA A 239 12.93 -13.95 -3.33
CA ALA A 239 13.26 -15.34 -3.66
C ALA A 239 13.03 -16.26 -2.44
N ALA A 240 14.00 -17.13 -2.11
CA ALA A 240 13.99 -17.94 -0.88
C ALA A 240 14.62 -17.21 0.32
N GLY A 241 14.68 -15.88 0.28
CA GLY A 241 15.35 -15.02 1.26
C GLY A 241 14.78 -13.61 1.21
N PRO A 242 15.47 -12.61 1.79
CA PRO A 242 14.95 -11.25 1.87
C PRO A 242 14.67 -10.66 0.50
N TRP A 243 13.83 -9.63 0.47
CA TRP A 243 13.59 -8.82 -0.72
C TRP A 243 14.90 -8.31 -1.31
N GLN A 244 14.91 -8.10 -2.63
CA GLN A 244 16.04 -7.55 -3.37
C GLN A 244 15.54 -6.57 -4.42
N PHE A 245 16.17 -5.39 -4.49
CA PHE A 245 15.98 -4.44 -5.59
C PHE A 245 16.49 -5.04 -6.91
N ARG A 246 15.73 -4.84 -7.99
CA ARG A 246 16.01 -5.41 -9.31
C ARG A 246 16.19 -4.38 -10.38
N ALA A 247 15.29 -3.40 -10.44
CA ALA A 247 15.33 -2.41 -11.47
C ALA A 247 14.60 -1.15 -11.06
N TYR A 248 15.08 -0.05 -11.60
CA TYR A 248 14.38 1.21 -11.67
C TYR A 248 13.82 1.37 -13.08
N GLY A 249 12.65 1.97 -13.19
CA GLY A 249 12.06 2.29 -14.47
C GLY A 249 11.22 3.55 -14.42
N LYS A 250 11.06 4.19 -15.57
CA LYS A 250 10.18 5.34 -15.77
C LYS A 250 9.16 5.08 -16.86
N ALA A 251 8.00 5.72 -16.73
CA ALA A 251 7.05 5.78 -17.82
C ALA A 251 7.72 6.41 -19.07
N PRO A 252 7.41 5.97 -20.30
CA PRO A 252 8.04 6.46 -21.53
C PRO A 252 7.68 7.92 -21.90
N LYS A 253 6.93 8.61 -21.06
CA LYS A 253 6.59 10.02 -21.22
C LYS A 253 6.51 10.69 -19.85
N VAL A 254 7.38 11.68 -19.64
CA VAL A 254 7.28 12.58 -18.49
C VAL A 254 5.97 13.34 -18.61
N ALA A 255 5.08 13.18 -17.65
CA ALA A 255 4.02 14.14 -17.45
C ALA A 255 3.88 14.38 -15.96
N THR A 256 4.11 15.63 -15.57
CA THR A 256 4.05 16.11 -14.20
C THR A 256 2.76 15.64 -13.54
N PHE A 257 2.90 14.89 -12.45
CA PHE A 257 1.77 14.54 -11.58
C PHE A 257 1.44 15.79 -10.76
N GLY A 258 0.79 16.78 -11.39
CA GLY A 258 0.28 17.94 -10.65
C GLY A 258 -0.48 17.45 -9.42
N ALA A 259 -0.35 18.18 -8.28
CA ALA A 259 -0.72 17.86 -6.90
C ALA A 259 -2.12 17.24 -6.61
N THR A 260 -2.91 16.91 -7.62
CA THR A 260 -4.06 16.03 -7.52
C THR A 260 -3.58 14.58 -7.40
N GLY A 261 -3.65 14.00 -6.19
CA GLY A 261 -3.25 12.63 -5.83
C GLY A 261 -3.88 11.50 -6.66
N PHE A 262 -3.54 11.45 -7.94
CA PHE A 262 -3.96 10.45 -8.90
C PHE A 262 -2.92 9.34 -8.95
N ARG A 263 -3.36 8.11 -8.66
CA ARG A 263 -2.50 6.92 -8.64
C ARG A 263 -2.41 6.34 -10.05
N PRO A 264 -1.24 5.94 -10.54
CA PRO A 264 -1.18 5.14 -11.76
C PRO A 264 -1.88 3.80 -11.51
N ASN A 265 -2.66 3.34 -12.48
CA ASN A 265 -3.21 1.99 -12.44
C ASN A 265 -2.10 1.02 -12.81
N LEU A 266 -1.75 0.13 -11.88
CA LEU A 266 -0.71 -0.88 -12.05
C LEU A 266 -1.35 -2.26 -12.13
N ALA A 267 -0.83 -3.11 -13.00
CA ALA A 267 -1.15 -4.54 -12.99
C ALA A 267 0.11 -5.33 -13.32
N LEU A 268 0.35 -6.39 -12.55
CA LEU A 268 1.44 -7.33 -12.74
C LEU A 268 0.83 -8.71 -12.92
N ASP A 269 1.29 -9.46 -13.92
CA ASP A 269 0.83 -10.84 -14.08
C ASP A 269 1.34 -11.73 -12.93
N THR A 270 0.77 -12.93 -12.79
CA THR A 270 1.11 -13.89 -11.73
C THR A 270 2.61 -14.17 -11.62
N THR A 271 3.34 -14.13 -12.74
CA THR A 271 4.78 -14.45 -12.79
C THR A 271 5.70 -13.23 -12.84
N ALA A 272 5.13 -12.01 -12.86
CA ALA A 272 5.85 -10.76 -13.13
C ALA A 272 6.64 -10.75 -14.45
N ALA A 273 6.20 -11.53 -15.43
CA ALA A 273 6.70 -11.48 -16.79
C ALA A 273 6.19 -10.26 -17.57
N THR A 274 5.13 -9.60 -17.11
CA THR A 274 4.55 -8.43 -17.78
C THR A 274 3.98 -7.44 -16.77
N LEU A 275 4.47 -6.19 -16.81
CA LEU A 275 3.94 -5.07 -16.05
C LEU A 275 3.15 -4.14 -16.97
N ALA A 276 1.90 -3.85 -16.60
CA ALA A 276 1.11 -2.80 -17.20
C ALA A 276 1.07 -1.57 -16.30
N LEU A 277 1.41 -0.41 -16.86
CA LEU A 277 1.38 0.90 -16.20
C LEU A 277 0.45 1.83 -16.96
N GLY A 278 -0.69 2.17 -16.37
CA GLY A 278 -1.59 3.20 -16.88
C GLY A 278 -1.10 4.59 -16.48
N HIS A 279 -0.94 5.47 -17.47
CA HIS A 279 -0.49 6.84 -17.25
C HIS A 279 -1.60 7.84 -17.62
N PRO A 280 -2.29 8.42 -16.64
CA PRO A 280 -3.53 9.17 -16.86
C PRO A 280 -3.34 10.46 -17.68
N THR A 281 -2.18 11.11 -17.57
CA THR A 281 -1.86 12.35 -18.30
C THR A 281 -1.10 12.12 -19.62
N ALA A 282 -0.69 10.87 -19.89
CA ALA A 282 -0.02 10.50 -21.13
C ALA A 282 -0.98 9.90 -22.16
N ASP A 283 -2.26 9.71 -21.80
CA ASP A 283 -3.28 9.01 -22.59
C ASP A 283 -2.81 7.62 -23.08
N ALA A 284 -2.02 6.92 -22.25
CA ALA A 284 -1.35 5.68 -22.64
C ALA A 284 -1.29 4.64 -21.51
N VAL A 285 -1.22 3.37 -21.91
CA VAL A 285 -0.83 2.24 -21.07
C VAL A 285 0.50 1.72 -21.61
N PHE A 286 1.48 1.57 -20.73
CA PHE A 286 2.80 1.05 -21.05
C PHE A 286 2.90 -0.39 -20.58
N ILE A 287 3.45 -1.26 -21.44
CA ILE A 287 3.65 -2.68 -21.16
C ILE A 287 5.15 -2.95 -21.19
N TYR A 288 5.67 -3.53 -20.12
CA TYR A 288 7.08 -3.90 -19.95
C TYR A 288 7.22 -5.41 -19.86
#